data_AF-A0A8J1Y6Z3-F1
#
_entry.id   AF-A0A8J1Y6Z3-F1
#
_cell.length_a   1.000
_cell.length_b   1.000
_cell.length_c   1.000
_cell.angle_alpha   90.00
_cell.angle_beta   90.00
_cell.angle_gamma   90.00
#
_symmetry.space_group_name_H-M   'P 1'
#
loop_
_entity.id
_entity.type
_entity.pdbx_description
1 polymer ?
#
loop_
_entity_poly.entity_id
_entity_poly.type
_entity_poly.pdbx_seq_one_letter_code
_entity_poly.pdbx_strand_id
1 'polypeptide(L)'
;MAKNILRNVVMMTLMVFTPNISIITLTDDTQFTVWDGILRLPIKDPSMKRLYLNNERISTIGAGEFSGLLSLETLFLSDNELSQLQVGTFTCLVSLEWLNMDNNRLSEITCNDFSDFHGLLKGLYLNNNRLTILRGNYFCNLTSLRELTLKNNEISYIETNAFSDLQSLEKLYLSNNKLTILTSGIFSDLISLKYLLLPRNLLSQIEVD
;
A
#
# COMPACT_ATOMS: atom_id res chain seq x y z
N MET A 1 20.68 21.32 28.60
CA MET A 1 19.20 21.48 28.60
C MET A 1 18.67 22.74 27.92
N ALA A 2 19.48 23.76 27.57
CA ALA A 2 18.94 25.02 27.01
C ALA A 2 18.99 25.19 25.47
N LYS A 3 19.50 24.20 24.69
CA LYS A 3 19.57 24.29 23.21
C LYS A 3 18.35 23.75 22.45
N ASN A 4 17.46 23.00 23.12
CA ASN A 4 16.25 22.43 22.50
C ASN A 4 15.00 23.31 22.64
N ILE A 5 15.04 24.37 23.46
CA ILE A 5 13.88 25.26 23.65
C ILE A 5 13.83 26.35 22.56
N LEU A 6 14.97 26.75 21.97
CA LEU A 6 14.97 27.75 20.89
C LEU A 6 14.59 27.20 19.50
N ARG A 7 14.68 25.88 19.26
CA ARG A 7 14.31 25.31 17.96
C ARG A 7 12.79 25.23 17.77
N ASN A 8 12.02 25.19 18.86
CA ASN A 8 10.56 25.18 18.85
C ASN A 8 9.92 26.57 18.75
N VAL A 9 10.65 27.64 19.06
CA VAL A 9 10.10 29.00 19.01
C VAL A 9 10.16 29.59 17.58
N VAL A 10 11.06 29.11 16.72
CA VAL A 10 11.21 29.63 15.34
C VAL A 10 10.14 29.09 14.37
N MET A 11 9.59 27.88 14.61
CA MET A 11 8.50 27.33 13.79
C MET A 11 7.11 27.92 14.09
N MET A 12 6.95 28.64 15.21
CA MET A 12 5.64 29.12 15.67
C MET A 12 5.28 30.54 15.20
N THR A 13 6.14 31.23 14.44
CA THR A 13 5.96 32.68 14.15
C THR A 13 5.55 32.99 12.69
N LEU A 14 5.13 32.01 11.89
CA LEU A 14 4.68 32.24 10.50
C LEU A 14 3.32 31.57 10.21
N MET A 15 2.30 31.84 11.01
CA MET A 15 0.91 31.68 10.59
C MET A 15 0.07 32.85 11.12
N VAL A 16 -0.15 33.86 10.27
CA VAL A 16 -1.08 34.97 10.53
C VAL A 16 -2.31 34.77 9.63
N PHE A 17 -3.42 34.44 10.30
CA PHE A 17 -4.85 34.71 10.05
C PHE A 17 -5.47 34.56 8.64
N THR A 18 -6.44 33.64 8.54
CA THR A 18 -7.76 33.95 7.97
C THR A 18 -8.87 33.41 8.89
N PRO A 19 -9.99 34.14 9.11
CA PRO A 19 -11.00 33.76 10.10
C PRO A 19 -12.09 32.92 9.42
N ASN A 20 -11.90 31.60 9.34
CA ASN A 20 -12.97 30.59 9.21
C ASN A 20 -12.39 29.17 9.00
N ILE A 21 -11.47 28.74 9.85
CA ILE A 21 -10.97 27.36 9.80
C ILE A 21 -11.01 26.78 11.20
N SER A 22 -11.79 25.72 11.35
CA SER A 22 -11.69 24.79 12.47
C SER A 22 -10.28 24.23 12.47
N ILE A 23 -9.44 24.70 13.39
CA ILE A 23 -8.09 24.19 13.60
C ILE A 23 -8.23 22.76 14.13
N ILE A 24 -8.02 21.77 13.26
CA ILE A 24 -7.92 20.37 13.67
C ILE A 24 -6.42 20.07 13.83
N THR A 25 -5.99 20.27 15.07
CA THR A 25 -4.90 19.62 15.80
C THR A 25 -3.54 19.46 15.12
N LEU A 26 -2.60 20.31 15.54
CA LEU A 26 -1.23 19.88 15.83
C LEU A 26 -1.31 19.02 17.11
N THR A 27 -1.26 17.69 16.97
CA THR A 27 -0.87 16.85 18.11
C THR A 27 0.65 16.85 18.13
N ASP A 28 1.23 17.37 19.22
CA ASP A 28 2.65 17.66 19.40
C ASP A 28 3.62 16.44 19.30
N ASP A 29 3.15 15.27 18.86
CA ASP A 29 3.95 14.05 18.65
C ASP A 29 3.84 13.46 17.22
N THR A 30 2.98 14.00 16.35
CA THR A 30 2.81 13.46 14.99
C THR A 30 3.70 14.19 13.98
N GLN A 31 4.62 13.45 13.35
CA GLN A 31 5.56 13.96 12.33
C GLN A 31 4.88 14.25 10.97
N PHE A 32 3.55 14.39 10.93
CA PHE A 32 2.76 14.52 9.70
C PHE A 32 1.49 15.33 9.91
N THR A 33 0.88 15.77 8.82
CA THR A 33 -0.44 16.42 8.80
C THR A 33 -1.28 15.83 7.68
N VAL A 34 -2.60 15.80 7.88
CA VAL A 34 -3.57 15.45 6.83
C VAL A 34 -4.57 16.59 6.71
N TRP A 35 -4.61 17.24 5.55
CA TRP A 35 -5.53 18.34 5.27
C TRP A 35 -6.31 18.04 4.00
N ASP A 36 -7.64 18.08 4.11
CA ASP A 36 -8.56 17.70 3.01
C ASP A 36 -8.25 16.32 2.41
N GLY A 37 -7.86 15.38 3.27
CA GLY A 37 -7.45 14.01 2.89
C GLY A 37 -6.06 13.91 2.24
N ILE A 38 -5.30 14.99 2.13
CA ILE A 38 -3.94 15.00 1.57
C ILE A 38 -2.92 14.84 2.69
N LEU A 39 -2.10 13.79 2.61
CA LEU A 39 -0.97 13.58 3.52
C LEU A 39 0.18 14.55 3.24
N ARG A 40 0.78 15.08 4.31
CA ARG A 40 2.03 15.86 4.30
C ARG A 40 2.96 15.45 5.42
N LEU A 41 4.21 15.15 5.07
CA LEU A 41 5.32 14.80 5.95
C LEU A 41 6.36 15.94 5.94
N PRO A 42 6.24 16.93 6.84
CA PRO A 42 7.16 18.07 6.88
C PRO A 42 8.58 17.68 7.30
N ILE A 43 8.72 16.60 8.07
CA ILE A 43 10.01 16.10 8.55
C ILE A 43 10.12 14.62 8.16
N LYS A 44 11.18 14.28 7.43
CA LYS A 44 11.43 12.94 6.92
C LYS A 44 12.76 12.44 7.50
N ASP A 45 12.68 11.59 8.52
CA ASP A 45 13.86 11.00 9.17
C ASP A 45 14.38 9.82 8.33
N PRO A 46 15.58 9.91 7.73
CA PRO A 46 16.12 8.85 6.89
C PRO A 46 16.45 7.56 7.65
N SER A 47 16.50 7.59 8.99
CA SER A 47 16.70 6.42 9.85
C SER A 47 15.41 5.70 10.23
N MET A 48 14.25 6.31 9.93
CA MET A 48 12.94 5.75 10.27
C MET A 48 12.74 4.39 9.61
N LYS A 49 12.34 3.40 10.42
CA LYS A 49 12.12 2.02 10.00
C LYS A 49 10.66 1.68 9.78
N ARG A 50 9.76 2.33 10.51
CA ARG A 50 8.32 2.07 10.49
C ARG A 50 7.55 3.37 10.52
N LEU A 51 6.53 3.48 9.66
CA LEU A 51 5.64 4.63 9.59
C LEU A 51 4.20 4.15 9.68
N TYR A 52 3.44 4.75 10.60
CA TYR A 52 2.06 4.43 10.88
C TYR A 52 1.18 5.61 10.49
N LEU A 53 0.28 5.39 9.54
CA LEU A 53 -0.64 6.38 8.99
C LEU A 53 -2.07 5.80 8.90
N ASN A 54 -2.41 4.87 9.78
CA ASN A 54 -3.70 4.18 9.74
C ASN A 54 -4.82 5.07 10.27
N ASN A 55 -6.01 4.98 9.68
CA ASN A 55 -7.20 5.70 10.17
C ASN A 55 -7.03 7.24 10.19
N GLU A 56 -6.33 7.77 9.20
CA GLU A 56 -6.04 9.21 9.09
C GLU A 56 -6.89 9.91 8.01
N ARG A 57 -7.88 9.19 7.45
CA ARG A 57 -8.75 9.66 6.35
C ARG A 57 -7.97 10.15 5.13
N ILE A 58 -6.80 9.56 4.88
CA ILE A 58 -5.95 9.93 3.74
C ILE A 58 -6.63 9.45 2.47
N SER A 59 -7.02 10.39 1.61
CA SER A 59 -7.58 10.12 0.28
C SER A 59 -6.51 10.23 -0.81
N THR A 60 -5.46 11.02 -0.56
CA THR A 60 -4.41 11.33 -1.53
C THR A 60 -3.03 11.38 -0.87
N ILE A 61 -2.06 10.73 -1.52
CA ILE A 61 -0.64 10.86 -1.20
C ILE A 61 0.04 11.43 -2.45
N GLY A 62 0.77 12.53 -2.28
CA GLY A 62 1.50 13.15 -3.39
C GLY A 62 2.70 12.32 -3.83
N ALA A 63 3.09 12.45 -5.10
CA ALA A 63 4.34 11.87 -5.59
C ALA A 63 5.54 12.33 -4.73
N GLY A 64 6.37 11.38 -4.31
CA GLY A 64 7.54 11.65 -3.47
C GLY A 64 7.21 12.11 -2.03
N GLU A 65 5.97 11.96 -1.55
CA GLU A 65 5.64 12.34 -0.18
C GLU A 65 6.51 11.58 0.83
N PHE A 66 6.88 10.33 0.54
CA PHE A 66 7.80 9.53 1.34
C PHE A 66 9.29 9.69 0.98
N SER A 67 9.64 10.58 0.05
CA SER A 67 11.02 10.76 -0.43
C SER A 67 11.96 11.08 0.74
N GLY A 68 13.05 10.32 0.91
CA GLY A 68 14.00 10.54 1.99
C GLY A 68 13.79 9.64 3.21
N LEU A 69 12.70 8.87 3.28
CA LEU A 69 12.53 7.76 4.24
C LEU A 69 13.27 6.51 3.74
N LEU A 70 14.56 6.65 3.44
CA LEU A 70 15.35 5.65 2.71
C LEU A 70 15.50 4.32 3.47
N SER A 71 15.43 4.36 4.80
CA SER A 71 15.54 3.17 5.66
C SER A 71 14.20 2.55 6.04
N LEU A 72 13.07 3.05 5.50
CA LEU A 72 11.73 2.61 5.87
C LEU A 72 11.50 1.18 5.39
N GLU A 73 11.22 0.28 6.32
CA GLU A 73 10.98 -1.15 6.09
C GLU A 73 9.49 -1.49 6.14
N THR A 74 8.71 -0.76 6.94
CA THR A 74 7.28 -1.01 7.12
C THR A 74 6.46 0.26 6.97
N LEU A 75 5.44 0.22 6.12
CA LEU A 75 4.48 1.31 5.94
C LEU A 75 3.06 0.79 6.16
N PHE A 76 2.37 1.41 7.12
CA PHE A 76 0.96 1.13 7.41
C PHE A 76 0.09 2.31 6.97
N LEU A 77 -0.81 2.03 6.01
CA LEU A 77 -1.77 2.95 5.41
C LEU A 77 -3.20 2.40 5.50
N SER A 78 -3.47 1.48 6.43
CA SER A 78 -4.77 0.84 6.53
C SER A 78 -5.86 1.80 7.00
N ASP A 79 -7.11 1.48 6.68
CA ASP A 79 -8.28 2.22 7.17
C ASP A 79 -8.29 3.69 6.73
N ASN A 80 -7.88 3.93 5.48
CA ASN A 80 -7.87 5.24 4.84
C ASN A 80 -8.88 5.30 3.68
N GLU A 81 -8.80 6.36 2.88
CA GLU A 81 -9.74 6.63 1.78
C GLU A 81 -9.06 6.59 0.41
N LEU A 82 -7.90 5.93 0.30
CA LEU A 82 -7.13 5.84 -0.94
C LEU A 82 -7.96 5.14 -2.01
N SER A 83 -8.30 5.86 -3.08
CA SER A 83 -9.08 5.31 -4.21
C SER A 83 -8.21 4.92 -5.39
N GLN A 84 -7.02 5.51 -5.48
CA GLN A 84 -5.98 5.29 -6.48
C GLN A 84 -4.62 5.62 -5.87
N LEU A 85 -3.56 5.08 -6.46
CA LEU A 85 -2.19 5.47 -6.17
C LEU A 85 -1.70 6.41 -7.28
N GLN A 86 -1.04 7.50 -6.90
CA GLN A 86 -0.41 8.37 -7.89
C GLN A 86 0.95 7.79 -8.28
N VAL A 87 1.34 7.97 -9.55
CA VAL A 87 2.68 7.60 -10.00
C VAL A 87 3.72 8.27 -9.09
N GLY A 88 4.63 7.45 -8.57
CA GLY A 88 5.67 7.90 -7.64
C GLY A 88 5.21 8.14 -6.21
N THR A 89 4.03 7.65 -5.80
CA THR A 89 3.58 7.66 -4.40
C THR A 89 4.66 7.08 -3.47
N PHE A 90 5.26 5.96 -3.87
CA PHE A 90 6.26 5.24 -3.08
C PHE A 90 7.71 5.49 -3.52
N THR A 91 7.95 6.58 -4.25
CA THR A 91 9.29 6.91 -4.73
C THR A 91 10.31 7.00 -3.61
N CYS A 92 11.47 6.39 -3.86
CA CYS A 92 12.60 6.26 -2.94
C CYS A 92 12.38 5.38 -1.70
N LEU A 93 11.30 4.60 -1.61
CA LEU A 93 11.12 3.59 -0.56
C LEU A 93 11.91 2.31 -0.85
N VAL A 94 13.22 2.47 -1.04
CA VAL A 94 14.15 1.43 -1.50
C VAL A 94 14.46 0.34 -0.47
N SER A 95 14.00 0.48 0.78
CA SER A 95 14.17 -0.53 1.83
C SER A 95 12.85 -1.19 2.26
N LEU A 96 11.74 -0.89 1.57
CA LEU A 96 10.42 -1.29 2.04
C LEU A 96 10.20 -2.79 1.86
N GLU A 97 9.87 -3.46 2.95
CA GLU A 97 9.61 -4.91 2.98
C GLU A 97 8.13 -5.23 3.21
N TRP A 98 7.39 -4.36 3.90
CA TRP A 98 5.97 -4.59 4.22
C TRP A 98 5.14 -3.34 3.96
N LEU A 99 4.11 -3.49 3.14
CA LEU A 99 3.16 -2.44 2.81
C LEU A 99 1.74 -2.92 3.12
N ASN A 100 1.11 -2.26 4.08
CA ASN A 100 -0.28 -2.51 4.43
C ASN A 100 -1.18 -1.37 3.95
N MET A 101 -2.09 -1.69 3.03
CA MET A 101 -3.13 -0.80 2.49
C MET A 101 -4.52 -1.42 2.62
N ASP A 102 -4.72 -2.28 3.63
CA ASP A 102 -6.03 -2.87 3.94
C ASP A 102 -7.09 -1.78 4.20
N ASN A 103 -8.36 -2.07 3.93
CA ASN A 103 -9.49 -1.18 4.22
C ASN A 103 -9.34 0.21 3.57
N ASN A 104 -9.03 0.23 2.28
CA ASN A 104 -9.04 1.43 1.45
C ASN A 104 -10.13 1.32 0.38
N ARG A 105 -10.08 2.16 -0.66
CA ARG A 105 -11.05 2.21 -1.76
C ARG A 105 -10.40 1.93 -3.12
N LEU A 106 -9.23 1.27 -3.13
CA LEU A 106 -8.45 1.03 -4.34
C LEU A 106 -9.24 0.16 -5.30
N SER A 107 -9.51 0.69 -6.49
CA SER A 107 -10.23 -0.04 -7.56
C SER A 107 -9.31 -0.57 -8.65
N GLU A 108 -8.08 -0.04 -8.71
CA GLU A 108 -7.02 -0.44 -9.63
C GLU A 108 -5.66 -0.25 -8.96
N ILE A 109 -4.70 -1.06 -9.38
CA ILE A 109 -3.26 -0.93 -9.10
C ILE A 109 -2.53 -1.17 -10.42
N THR A 110 -1.29 -0.71 -10.52
CA THR A 110 -0.50 -0.80 -11.74
C THR A 110 0.94 -1.23 -11.42
N CYS A 111 1.62 -1.78 -12.43
CA CYS A 111 3.05 -2.10 -12.42
C CYS A 111 3.91 -0.96 -11.83
N ASN A 112 3.57 0.29 -12.16
CA ASN A 112 4.31 1.48 -11.76
C ASN A 112 4.12 1.83 -10.28
N ASP A 113 3.07 1.34 -9.63
CA ASP A 113 2.85 1.61 -8.21
C ASP A 113 3.91 0.93 -7.35
N PHE A 114 4.54 -0.14 -7.84
CA PHE A 114 5.47 -0.95 -7.06
C PHE A 114 6.92 -0.96 -7.60
N SER A 115 7.19 -0.20 -8.67
CA SER A 115 8.49 -0.20 -9.36
C SER A 115 9.66 0.25 -8.46
N ASP A 116 9.37 1.10 -7.48
CA ASP A 116 10.38 1.74 -6.62
C ASP A 116 10.86 0.84 -5.45
N PHE A 117 10.26 -0.34 -5.26
CA PHE A 117 10.67 -1.27 -4.18
C PHE A 117 11.89 -2.12 -4.52
N HIS A 118 12.40 -2.05 -5.75
CA HIS A 118 13.58 -2.79 -6.22
C HIS A 118 13.52 -4.30 -5.92
N GLY A 119 12.32 -4.86 -5.92
CA GLY A 119 12.08 -6.27 -5.63
C GLY A 119 12.32 -6.69 -4.18
N LEU A 120 12.35 -5.77 -3.21
CA LEU A 120 12.56 -6.09 -1.79
C LEU A 120 11.26 -6.32 -0.99
N LEU A 121 10.11 -5.93 -1.54
CA LEU A 121 8.83 -6.09 -0.86
C LEU A 121 8.54 -7.57 -0.60
N LYS A 122 8.28 -7.92 0.66
CA LYS A 122 8.01 -9.29 1.14
C LYS A 122 6.53 -9.51 1.46
N GLY A 123 5.82 -8.47 1.90
CA GLY A 123 4.40 -8.54 2.24
C GLY A 123 3.59 -7.38 1.68
N LEU A 124 2.51 -7.70 0.97
CA LEU A 124 1.57 -6.73 0.41
C LEU A 124 0.14 -7.06 0.87
N TYR A 125 -0.45 -6.14 1.62
CA TYR A 125 -1.79 -6.30 2.20
C TYR A 125 -2.76 -5.33 1.55
N LEU A 126 -3.75 -5.87 0.84
CA LEU A 126 -4.73 -5.16 0.01
C LEU A 126 -6.16 -5.64 0.31
N ASN A 127 -6.42 -6.15 1.51
CA ASN A 127 -7.74 -6.64 1.90
C ASN A 127 -8.77 -5.51 1.94
N ASN A 128 -10.04 -5.84 1.73
CA ASN A 128 -11.15 -4.90 1.85
C ASN A 128 -10.94 -3.63 0.99
N ASN A 129 -10.51 -3.84 -0.26
CA ASN A 129 -10.45 -2.81 -1.30
C ASN A 129 -11.56 -3.10 -2.34
N ARG A 130 -11.48 -2.48 -3.52
CA ARG A 130 -12.49 -2.57 -4.58
C ARG A 130 -11.91 -3.09 -5.89
N LEU A 131 -10.84 -3.90 -5.82
CA LEU A 131 -10.22 -4.48 -7.00
C LEU A 131 -11.18 -5.47 -7.66
N THR A 132 -11.36 -5.35 -8.98
CA THR A 132 -12.32 -6.16 -9.75
C THR A 132 -11.65 -7.17 -10.69
N ILE A 133 -10.42 -6.89 -11.12
CA ILE A 133 -9.63 -7.71 -12.04
C ILE A 133 -8.18 -7.70 -11.57
N LEU A 134 -7.47 -8.83 -11.67
CA LEU A 134 -6.01 -8.88 -11.56
C LEU A 134 -5.41 -9.03 -12.96
N ARG A 135 -4.68 -8.01 -13.40
CA ARG A 135 -4.02 -8.02 -14.72
C ARG A 135 -2.58 -8.50 -14.61
N GLY A 136 -2.03 -8.96 -15.74
CA GLY A 136 -0.68 -9.49 -15.90
C GLY A 136 0.44 -8.66 -15.26
N ASN A 137 0.27 -7.33 -15.25
CA ASN A 137 1.30 -6.39 -14.85
C ASN A 137 1.04 -5.74 -13.47
N TYR A 138 0.08 -6.22 -12.68
CA TYR A 138 -0.22 -5.57 -11.40
C TYR A 138 0.91 -5.71 -10.38
N PHE A 139 1.62 -6.84 -10.39
CA PHE A 139 2.63 -7.17 -9.40
C PHE A 139 4.04 -7.26 -10.01
N CYS A 140 4.31 -6.47 -11.05
CA CYS A 140 5.60 -6.42 -11.72
C CYS A 140 6.77 -6.29 -10.74
N ASN A 141 7.85 -7.01 -10.99
CA ASN A 141 9.10 -6.95 -10.24
C ASN A 141 8.97 -7.23 -8.72
N LEU A 142 7.84 -7.76 -8.24
CA LEU A 142 7.67 -8.18 -6.85
C LEU A 142 8.27 -9.58 -6.59
N THR A 143 9.50 -9.79 -7.06
CA THR A 143 10.17 -11.11 -7.11
C THR A 143 10.52 -11.67 -5.73
N SER A 144 10.62 -10.84 -4.69
CA SER A 144 10.82 -11.28 -3.29
C SER A 144 9.53 -11.36 -2.47
N LEU A 145 8.36 -11.09 -3.08
CA LEU A 145 7.10 -11.10 -2.35
C LEU A 145 6.79 -12.52 -1.86
N ARG A 146 6.50 -12.66 -0.56
CA ARG A 146 6.19 -13.94 0.09
C ARG A 146 4.73 -14.06 0.48
N GLU A 147 4.08 -12.94 0.79
CA GLU A 147 2.70 -12.91 1.23
C GLU A 147 1.92 -11.82 0.49
N LEU A 148 0.87 -12.24 -0.22
CA LEU A 148 -0.07 -11.37 -0.91
C LEU A 148 -1.48 -11.69 -0.41
N THR A 149 -2.18 -10.66 0.08
CA THR A 149 -3.54 -10.81 0.56
C THR A 149 -4.49 -9.82 -0.09
N LEU A 150 -5.50 -10.37 -0.75
CA LEU A 150 -6.49 -9.71 -1.59
C LEU A 150 -7.92 -10.07 -1.13
N LYS A 151 -8.08 -10.44 0.14
CA LYS A 151 -9.37 -10.91 0.66
C LYS A 151 -10.40 -9.79 0.62
N ASN A 152 -11.68 -10.15 0.47
CA ASN A 152 -12.78 -9.19 0.51
C ASN A 152 -12.61 -8.06 -0.51
N ASN A 153 -12.20 -8.40 -1.73
CA ASN A 153 -12.26 -7.49 -2.88
C ASN A 153 -13.45 -7.91 -3.77
N GLU A 154 -13.51 -7.37 -4.98
CA GLU A 154 -14.55 -7.66 -5.95
C GLU A 154 -14.01 -8.43 -7.16
N ILE A 155 -12.90 -9.16 -6.99
CA ILE A 155 -12.15 -9.76 -8.10
C ILE A 155 -12.99 -10.85 -8.75
N SER A 156 -13.39 -10.63 -10.00
CA SER A 156 -14.17 -11.59 -10.79
C SER A 156 -13.33 -12.32 -11.84
N TYR A 157 -12.17 -11.76 -12.19
CA TYR A 157 -11.29 -12.30 -13.22
C TYR A 157 -9.81 -12.08 -12.87
N ILE A 158 -8.98 -13.05 -13.24
CA ILE A 158 -7.53 -13.04 -13.07
C ILE A 158 -6.94 -13.42 -14.43
N GLU A 159 -6.10 -12.56 -14.99
CA GLU A 159 -5.36 -12.86 -16.22
C GLU A 159 -4.33 -13.97 -15.97
N THR A 160 -4.05 -14.79 -16.98
CA THR A 160 -3.17 -15.97 -16.86
C THR A 160 -1.76 -15.63 -16.40
N ASN A 161 -1.27 -14.42 -16.71
CA ASN A 161 0.04 -13.93 -16.30
C ASN A 161 0.01 -12.98 -15.09
N ALA A 162 -1.13 -12.84 -14.38
CA ALA A 162 -1.27 -11.89 -13.26
C ALA A 162 -0.24 -12.10 -12.13
N PHE A 163 0.36 -13.28 -12.06
CA PHE A 163 1.30 -13.67 -11.02
C PHE A 163 2.70 -14.05 -11.53
N SER A 164 3.04 -13.74 -12.79
CA SER A 164 4.26 -14.25 -13.44
C SER A 164 5.56 -13.91 -12.71
N ASP A 165 5.61 -12.75 -12.06
CA ASP A 165 6.80 -12.25 -11.37
C ASP A 165 6.86 -12.70 -9.89
N LEU A 166 5.83 -13.38 -9.39
CA LEU A 166 5.65 -13.73 -7.97
C LEU A 166 6.28 -15.09 -7.60
N GLN A 167 7.46 -15.38 -8.12
CA GLN A 167 8.12 -16.69 -7.99
C GLN A 167 8.47 -17.08 -6.54
N SER A 168 8.68 -16.09 -5.66
CA SER A 168 8.95 -16.29 -4.23
C SER A 168 7.68 -16.35 -3.37
N LEU A 169 6.49 -16.23 -3.96
CA LEU A 169 5.24 -16.12 -3.21
C LEU A 169 4.92 -17.44 -2.52
N GLU A 170 4.78 -17.39 -1.19
CA GLU A 170 4.49 -18.56 -0.37
C GLU A 170 3.02 -18.63 0.02
N LYS A 171 2.36 -17.48 0.12
CA LYS A 171 0.97 -17.36 0.58
C LYS A 171 0.18 -16.41 -0.29
N LEU A 172 -0.91 -16.92 -0.85
CA LEU A 172 -1.88 -16.16 -1.63
C LEU A 172 -3.28 -16.31 -1.04
N TYR A 173 -3.88 -15.18 -0.67
CA TYR A 173 -5.22 -15.14 -0.09
C TYR A 173 -6.18 -14.38 -1.00
N LEU A 174 -7.14 -15.09 -1.59
CA LEU A 174 -8.17 -14.60 -2.51
C LEU A 174 -9.60 -14.86 -2.00
N SER A 175 -9.74 -15.20 -0.71
CA SER A 175 -11.05 -15.48 -0.09
C SER A 175 -12.02 -14.29 -0.17
N ASN A 176 -13.32 -14.58 -0.26
CA ASN A 176 -14.37 -13.55 -0.36
C ASN A 176 -14.16 -12.61 -1.56
N ASN A 177 -14.06 -13.18 -2.75
CA ASN A 177 -14.04 -12.45 -4.02
C ASN A 177 -15.18 -12.95 -4.91
N LYS A 178 -15.21 -12.54 -6.18
CA LYS A 178 -16.26 -12.87 -7.16
C LYS A 178 -15.77 -13.82 -8.24
N LEU A 179 -14.70 -14.58 -7.99
CA LEU A 179 -14.11 -15.48 -8.99
C LEU A 179 -15.10 -16.58 -9.35
N THR A 180 -15.30 -16.80 -10.64
CA THR A 180 -16.22 -17.83 -11.17
C THR A 180 -15.48 -18.99 -11.84
N ILE A 181 -14.35 -18.70 -12.48
CA ILE A 181 -13.53 -19.65 -13.22
C ILE A 181 -12.08 -19.46 -12.80
N LEU A 182 -11.36 -20.56 -12.63
CA LEU A 182 -9.91 -20.60 -12.59
C LEU A 182 -9.43 -21.30 -13.86
N THR A 183 -8.73 -20.57 -14.71
CA THR A 183 -8.16 -21.10 -15.96
C THR A 183 -6.94 -21.97 -15.64
N SER A 184 -6.68 -22.94 -16.51
CA SER A 184 -5.46 -23.75 -16.48
C SER A 184 -4.21 -22.86 -16.44
N GLY A 185 -3.16 -23.30 -15.73
CA GLY A 185 -1.90 -22.59 -15.59
C GLY A 185 -1.91 -21.28 -14.77
N ILE A 186 -3.03 -20.81 -14.22
CA ILE A 186 -3.10 -19.49 -13.56
C ILE A 186 -2.16 -19.32 -12.37
N PHE A 187 -1.70 -20.42 -11.77
CA PHE A 187 -0.75 -20.44 -10.66
C PHE A 187 0.59 -21.10 -11.02
N SER A 188 0.87 -21.36 -12.31
CA SER A 188 2.06 -22.12 -12.73
C SER A 188 3.37 -21.45 -12.37
N ASP A 189 3.41 -20.11 -12.38
CA ASP A 189 4.60 -19.33 -12.07
C ASP A 189 4.85 -19.19 -10.55
N LEU A 190 3.87 -19.55 -9.72
CA LEU A 190 3.94 -19.49 -8.26
C LEU A 190 4.70 -20.71 -7.67
N ILE A 191 5.94 -20.91 -8.10
CA ILE A 191 6.75 -22.10 -7.80
C ILE A 191 7.03 -22.32 -6.30
N SER A 192 6.94 -21.27 -5.49
CA SER A 192 7.16 -21.31 -4.03
C SER A 192 5.87 -21.42 -3.20
N LEU A 193 4.71 -21.52 -3.85
CA LEU A 193 3.41 -21.42 -3.19
C LEU A 193 3.16 -22.59 -2.24
N LYS A 194 2.81 -22.27 -0.99
CA LYS A 194 2.51 -23.24 0.07
C LYS A 194 1.06 -23.14 0.52
N TYR A 195 0.48 -21.95 0.45
CA TYR A 195 -0.86 -21.66 0.94
C TYR A 195 -1.65 -20.86 -0.10
N LEU A 196 -2.75 -21.45 -0.57
CA LEU A 196 -3.73 -20.81 -1.44
C LEU A 196 -5.10 -20.87 -0.78
N LEU A 197 -5.66 -19.72 -0.43
CA LEU A 197 -7.03 -19.64 0.10
C LEU A 197 -7.96 -18.96 -0.89
N LEU A 198 -8.92 -19.73 -1.40
CA LEU A 198 -10.01 -19.29 -2.28
C LEU A 198 -11.44 -19.39 -1.71
N PRO A 199 -11.70 -19.70 -0.41
CA PRO A 199 -13.06 -19.92 0.05
C PRO A 199 -13.93 -18.67 -0.12
N ARG A 200 -15.24 -18.89 -0.28
CA ARG A 200 -16.24 -17.82 -0.48
C ARG A 200 -15.98 -17.01 -1.77
N ASN A 201 -15.60 -17.71 -2.83
CA ASN A 201 -15.75 -17.24 -4.21
C ASN A 201 -17.01 -17.86 -4.84
N LEU A 202 -17.25 -17.58 -6.12
CA LEU A 202 -18.37 -18.08 -6.91
C LEU A 202 -17.93 -19.19 -7.88
N LEU A 203 -16.88 -19.94 -7.52
CA LEU A 203 -16.24 -20.92 -8.40
C LEU A 203 -17.23 -22.03 -8.77
N SER A 204 -17.53 -22.12 -10.06
CA SER A 204 -18.35 -23.20 -10.64
C SER A 204 -17.52 -24.13 -11.53
N GLN A 205 -16.34 -23.69 -11.96
CA GLN A 205 -15.44 -24.44 -12.81
C GLN A 205 -13.99 -24.22 -12.36
N ILE A 206 -13.23 -25.31 -12.31
CA ILE A 206 -11.79 -25.31 -12.07
C ILE A 206 -11.18 -26.08 -13.23
N GLU A 207 -10.43 -25.39 -14.09
CA GLU A 207 -9.64 -26.04 -15.12
C GLU A 207 -8.31 -26.46 -14.48
N VAL A 208 -8.21 -27.74 -14.17
CA VAL A 208 -7.00 -28.36 -13.64
C VAL A 208 -6.16 -28.88 -14.80
N ASP A 209 -4.85 -28.61 -14.72
CA ASP A 209 -3.81 -29.32 -15.48
C ASP A 209 -3.49 -30.67 -14.84
#